data_AF-A0A9E3W8B1-F1
#
_entry.id   AF-A0A9E3W8B1-F1
#
_cell.length_a   1.000
_cell.length_b   1.000
_cell.length_c   1.000
_cell.angle_alpha   90.00
_cell.angle_beta   90.00
_cell.angle_gamma   90.00
#
_symmetry.space_group_name_H-M   'P 1'
#
loop_
_entity.id
_entity.type
_entity.pdbx_description
1 polymer ?
#
loop_
_entity_poly.entity_id
_entity_poly.type
_entity_poly.pdbx_seq_one_letter_code
_entity_poly.pdbx_strand_id
1 'polypeptide(L)'
;MGRLTRTLWSQFQRWERPSKIAFGLAAVLLVLVLLALIFGPFEARQPVLIGLVGLVIITQVIFMWANRRMTTPYAQAQQCYLDGDFEGACSLLEELRAAGKADVRALTLLGNAYRQQAQLERSEAILLEALNIRPNHHFPLYGFGRTLLIQGRYDEAANAIEQALASGAPPVVQVDAGEAYYRGGQQAEALRLLKAALDQVTEPHRQLMGQYLRYRMGGGPRPDPALVAVGLAYWQAHAQRYQDTAYGQALAEDVRAMQRILEEV
;
A
#
# COMPACT_ATOMS: atom_id res chain seq x y z
N MET A 1 -6.43 33.26 -15.77
CA MET A 1 -7.34 33.06 -14.62
C MET A 1 -8.32 31.88 -14.75
N GLY A 2 -8.08 30.86 -15.61
CA GLY A 2 -9.10 29.81 -15.90
C GLY A 2 -8.90 28.43 -15.29
N ARG A 3 -7.70 28.07 -14.80
CA ARG A 3 -7.44 26.73 -14.23
C ARG A 3 -7.77 26.64 -12.74
N LEU A 4 -7.35 27.63 -11.96
CA LEU A 4 -7.57 27.68 -10.50
C LEU A 4 -9.07 27.76 -10.13
N THR A 5 -9.85 28.54 -10.89
CA THR A 5 -11.30 28.66 -10.67
C THR A 5 -12.05 27.38 -11.03
N ARG A 6 -11.64 26.68 -12.10
CA ARG A 6 -12.19 25.37 -12.47
C ARG A 6 -11.87 24.29 -11.45
N THR A 7 -10.65 24.26 -10.89
CA THR A 7 -10.27 23.28 -9.86
C THR A 7 -10.99 23.52 -8.54
N LEU A 8 -11.21 24.78 -8.16
CA LEU A 8 -11.96 25.12 -6.94
C LEU A 8 -13.45 24.79 -7.09
N TRP A 9 -14.01 25.02 -8.28
CA TRP A 9 -15.41 24.69 -8.56
C TRP A 9 -15.67 23.18 -8.53
N SER A 10 -14.79 22.38 -9.15
CA SER A 10 -14.93 20.93 -9.12
C SER A 10 -14.75 20.35 -7.71
N GLN A 11 -13.87 20.95 -6.90
CA GLN A 11 -13.71 20.61 -5.49
C GLN A 11 -14.96 20.95 -4.66
N PHE A 12 -15.54 22.13 -4.86
CA PHE A 12 -16.77 22.53 -4.18
C PHE A 12 -17.95 21.59 -4.46
N GLN A 13 -18.07 21.09 -5.69
CA GLN A 13 -19.13 20.12 -6.04
C GLN A 13 -18.97 18.77 -5.33
N ARG A 14 -17.76 18.39 -4.91
CA ARG A 14 -17.49 17.14 -4.20
C ARG A 14 -17.71 17.22 -2.69
N TRP A 15 -17.96 18.42 -2.14
CA TRP A 15 -18.21 18.59 -0.71
C TRP A 15 -19.52 17.93 -0.26
N GLU A 16 -19.53 17.46 0.99
CA GLU A 16 -20.74 16.97 1.66
C GLU A 16 -21.80 18.09 1.74
N ARG A 17 -23.09 17.71 1.68
CA ARG A 17 -24.21 18.67 1.72
C ARG A 17 -24.13 19.64 2.92
N PRO A 18 -23.80 19.20 4.16
CA PRO A 18 -23.67 20.11 5.29
C PRO A 18 -22.59 21.19 5.08
N SER A 19 -21.43 20.82 4.52
CA SER A 19 -20.34 21.76 4.23
C SER A 19 -20.72 22.81 3.20
N LYS A 20 -21.47 22.40 2.16
CA LYS A 20 -21.97 23.33 1.12
C LYS A 20 -22.93 24.35 1.72
N ILE A 21 -23.85 23.90 2.58
CA ILE A 21 -24.82 24.77 3.26
C ILE A 21 -24.08 25.74 4.19
N ALA A 22 -23.14 25.24 5.00
CA ALA A 22 -22.35 26.06 5.93
C ALA A 22 -21.54 27.14 5.20
N PHE A 23 -20.90 26.79 4.09
CA PHE A 23 -20.15 27.73 3.26
C PHE A 23 -21.07 28.77 2.58
N GLY A 24 -22.24 28.34 2.07
CA GLY A 24 -23.24 29.24 1.51
C GLY A 24 -23.75 30.26 2.53
N LEU A 25 -24.03 29.81 3.75
CA LEU A 25 -24.44 30.69 4.85
C LEU A 25 -23.35 31.69 5.22
N ALA A 26 -22.10 31.23 5.29
CA ALA A 26 -20.95 32.10 5.56
C ALA A 26 -20.77 33.18 4.47
N ALA A 27 -21.00 32.85 3.19
CA ALA A 27 -20.95 33.81 2.09
C ALA A 27 -22.07 34.87 2.18
N VAL A 28 -23.29 34.48 2.56
CA VAL A 28 -24.40 35.42 2.78
C VAL A 28 -24.08 36.36 3.95
N LEU A 29 -23.59 35.82 5.06
CA LEU A 29 -23.18 36.62 6.22
C LEU A 29 -22.04 37.59 5.85
N LEU A 30 -21.11 37.17 5.00
CA LEU A 30 -20.02 38.03 4.54
C LEU A 30 -20.56 39.24 3.76
N VAL A 31 -21.53 39.02 2.86
CA VAL A 31 -22.19 40.11 2.11
C VAL A 31 -22.90 41.06 3.07
N LEU A 32 -23.62 40.55 4.06
CA LEU A 32 -24.31 41.38 5.06
C LEU A 32 -23.32 42.21 5.90
N VAL A 33 -22.21 41.60 6.33
CA VAL A 33 -21.12 42.29 7.05
C VAL A 33 -20.50 43.39 6.19
N LEU A 34 -20.25 43.13 4.90
CA LEU A 34 -19.73 44.14 3.98
C LEU A 34 -20.71 45.30 3.75
N LEU A 35 -22.00 45.00 3.57
CA LEU A 35 -23.04 46.03 3.46
C LEU A 35 -23.13 46.87 4.74
N ALA A 36 -23.04 46.24 5.91
CA ALA A 36 -23.01 46.95 7.19
C ALA A 36 -21.76 47.84 7.36
N LEU A 37 -20.61 47.44 6.82
CA LEU A 37 -19.40 48.28 6.82
C LEU A 37 -19.52 49.51 5.90
N ILE A 38 -20.16 49.33 4.74
CA ILE A 38 -20.30 50.38 3.71
C ILE A 38 -21.41 51.37 4.10
N PHE A 39 -22.58 50.87 4.49
CA PHE A 39 -23.80 51.68 4.69
C PHE A 39 -24.19 51.86 6.16
N GLY A 40 -23.53 51.16 7.10
CA GLY A 40 -23.88 51.21 8.51
C GLY A 40 -23.32 52.42 9.26
N PRO A 41 -23.90 52.73 10.44
CA PRO A 41 -23.46 53.84 11.29
C PRO A 41 -22.02 53.62 11.78
N PHE A 42 -21.29 54.72 11.96
CA PHE A 42 -19.85 54.67 12.32
C PHE A 42 -19.59 53.91 13.63
N GLU A 43 -20.47 54.06 14.62
CA GLU A 43 -20.39 53.41 15.92
C GLU A 43 -20.47 51.87 15.85
N ALA A 44 -21.12 51.32 14.83
CA ALA A 44 -21.26 49.88 14.64
C ALA A 44 -20.06 49.24 13.90
N ARG A 45 -19.10 50.03 13.38
CA ARG A 45 -18.02 49.49 12.54
C ARG A 45 -17.04 48.59 13.31
N GLN A 46 -16.70 48.93 14.56
CA GLN A 46 -15.81 48.10 15.39
C GLN A 46 -16.37 46.71 15.69
N PRO A 47 -17.62 46.54 16.19
CA PRO A 47 -18.18 45.20 16.41
C PRO A 47 -18.37 44.43 15.10
N VAL A 48 -18.68 45.10 13.99
CA VAL A 48 -18.79 44.46 12.66
C VAL A 48 -17.43 43.95 12.17
N LEU A 49 -16.33 44.66 12.42
CA LEU A 49 -14.97 44.21 12.11
C LEU A 49 -14.59 42.95 12.91
N ILE A 50 -14.95 42.88 14.20
CA ILE A 50 -14.74 41.68 15.02
C ILE A 50 -15.55 40.50 14.45
N GLY A 51 -16.80 40.75 14.05
CA GLY A 51 -17.64 39.75 13.39
C GLY A 51 -17.06 39.25 12.06
N LEU A 52 -16.45 40.14 11.25
CA LEU A 52 -15.77 39.78 10.02
C LEU A 52 -14.59 38.83 10.28
N VAL A 53 -13.76 39.12 11.28
CA VAL A 53 -12.62 38.27 11.65
C VAL A 53 -13.10 36.89 12.10
N GLY A 54 -14.13 36.83 12.96
CA GLY A 54 -14.74 35.57 13.38
C GLY A 54 -15.30 34.76 12.20
N LEU A 55 -15.96 35.42 11.25
CA LEU A 55 -16.51 34.79 10.05
C LEU A 55 -15.41 34.22 9.15
N VAL A 56 -14.28 34.92 9.00
CA VAL A 56 -13.12 34.42 8.24
C VAL A 56 -12.56 33.15 8.87
N ILE A 57 -12.40 33.12 10.21
CA ILE A 57 -11.91 31.95 10.94
C ILE A 57 -12.88 30.76 10.75
N ILE A 58 -14.19 30.98 10.92
CA ILE A 58 -15.20 29.93 10.74
C ILE A 58 -15.19 29.41 9.29
N THR A 59 -15.05 30.28 8.30
CA THR A 59 -14.97 29.89 6.89
C THR A 59 -13.73 29.04 6.62
N GLN A 60 -12.58 29.37 7.22
CA GLN A 60 -11.37 28.56 7.13
C GLN A 60 -11.56 27.16 7.76
N VAL A 61 -12.25 27.08 8.91
CA VAL A 61 -12.56 25.81 9.58
C VAL A 61 -13.52 24.96 8.73
N ILE A 62 -14.57 25.55 8.16
CA ILE A 62 -15.48 24.87 7.23
C ILE A 62 -14.72 24.34 6.03
N PHE A 63 -13.84 25.16 5.44
CA PHE A 63 -13.02 24.76 4.30
C PHE A 63 -12.09 23.58 4.66
N MET A 64 -11.41 23.65 5.80
CA MET A 64 -10.55 22.58 6.29
C MET A 64 -11.34 21.28 6.54
N TRP A 65 -12.52 21.37 7.15
CA TRP A 65 -13.38 20.22 7.44
C TRP A 65 -14.00 19.62 6.17
N ALA A 66 -14.40 20.46 5.22
CA ALA A 66 -14.92 20.02 3.92
C ALA A 66 -13.84 19.36 3.05
N ASN A 67 -12.59 19.80 3.19
CA ASN A 67 -11.44 19.25 2.48
C ASN A 67 -10.86 17.99 3.12
N ARG A 68 -11.24 17.65 4.36
CA ARG A 68 -10.67 16.51 5.12
C ARG A 68 -10.81 15.14 4.44
N ARG A 69 -11.81 14.98 3.56
CA ARG A 69 -12.07 13.74 2.80
C ARG A 69 -11.62 13.79 1.34
N MET A 70 -11.03 14.90 0.88
CA MET A 70 -10.50 15.00 -0.48
C MET A 70 -9.12 14.35 -0.55
N THR A 71 -9.07 13.03 -0.36
CA THR A 71 -7.85 12.25 -0.60
C THR A 71 -7.62 12.12 -2.11
N THR A 72 -6.36 12.11 -2.54
CA THR A 72 -6.03 11.87 -3.95
C THR A 72 -6.52 10.48 -4.36
N PRO A 73 -6.84 10.22 -5.65
CA PRO A 73 -7.29 8.89 -6.06
C PRO A 73 -6.27 7.78 -5.71
N TYR A 74 -4.97 8.12 -5.71
CA TYR A 74 -3.92 7.22 -5.21
C TYR A 74 -4.07 6.91 -3.72
N ALA A 75 -4.33 7.93 -2.88
CA ALA A 75 -4.56 7.72 -1.45
C ALA A 75 -5.83 6.91 -1.17
N GLN A 76 -6.89 7.08 -1.98
CA GLN A 76 -8.09 6.23 -1.91
C GLN A 76 -7.76 4.79 -2.27
N ALA A 77 -7.03 4.57 -3.36
CA ALA A 77 -6.60 3.24 -3.76
C ALA A 77 -5.69 2.58 -2.71
N GLN A 78 -4.80 3.35 -2.09
CA GLN A 78 -3.97 2.88 -0.99
C GLN A 78 -4.82 2.47 0.21
N GLN A 79 -5.86 3.23 0.54
CA GLN A 79 -6.79 2.87 1.59
C GLN A 79 -7.54 1.56 1.26
N CYS A 80 -8.12 1.44 0.06
CA CYS A 80 -8.75 0.20 -0.41
C CYS A 80 -7.79 -0.99 -0.30
N TYR A 81 -6.53 -0.82 -0.70
CA TYR A 81 -5.51 -1.88 -0.60
C TYR A 81 -5.24 -2.31 0.85
N LEU A 82 -5.18 -1.36 1.78
CA LEU A 82 -4.97 -1.65 3.21
C LEU A 82 -6.20 -2.32 3.83
N ASP A 83 -7.40 -1.96 3.38
CA ASP A 83 -8.67 -2.54 3.82
C ASP A 83 -8.92 -3.94 3.21
N GLY A 84 -8.04 -4.39 2.31
CA GLY A 84 -8.16 -5.67 1.60
C GLY A 84 -9.10 -5.63 0.40
N ASP A 85 -9.70 -4.47 0.10
CA ASP A 85 -10.48 -4.20 -1.10
C ASP A 85 -9.54 -4.00 -2.30
N PHE A 86 -8.95 -5.09 -2.77
CA PHE A 86 -8.03 -5.08 -3.90
C PHE A 86 -8.73 -4.74 -5.22
N GLU A 87 -10.01 -5.06 -5.36
CA GLU A 87 -10.81 -4.73 -6.55
C GLU A 87 -11.03 -3.22 -6.66
N GLY A 88 -11.47 -2.57 -5.57
CA GLY A 88 -11.59 -1.12 -5.50
C GLY A 88 -10.25 -0.40 -5.69
N ALA A 89 -9.17 -0.94 -5.12
CA ALA A 89 -7.83 -0.43 -5.35
C ALA A 89 -7.43 -0.49 -6.84
N CYS A 90 -7.65 -1.63 -7.51
CA CYS A 90 -7.37 -1.79 -8.94
C CYS A 90 -8.21 -0.84 -9.80
N SER A 91 -9.50 -0.70 -9.52
CA SER A 91 -10.40 0.18 -10.27
C SER A 91 -9.89 1.62 -10.26
N LEU A 92 -9.60 2.18 -9.07
CA LEU A 92 -9.09 3.55 -8.92
C LEU A 92 -7.72 3.75 -9.59
N LEU A 93 -6.84 2.76 -9.52
CA LEU A 93 -5.49 2.84 -10.10
C LEU A 93 -5.50 2.69 -11.62
N GLU A 94 -6.38 1.86 -12.19
CA GLU A 94 -6.58 1.77 -13.64
C GLU A 94 -7.18 3.06 -14.19
N GLU A 95 -8.10 3.72 -13.47
CA GLU A 95 -8.58 5.05 -13.86
C GLU A 95 -7.46 6.09 -13.89
N LEU A 96 -6.59 6.10 -12.87
CA LEU A 96 -5.40 6.97 -12.84
C LEU A 96 -4.46 6.69 -14.01
N ARG A 97 -4.25 5.42 -14.34
CA ARG A 97 -3.40 4.97 -15.44
C ARG A 97 -3.99 5.36 -16.79
N ALA A 98 -5.28 5.09 -17.03
CA ALA A 98 -5.99 5.48 -18.24
C ALA A 98 -6.01 7.01 -18.46
N ALA A 99 -6.02 7.78 -17.37
CA ALA A 99 -5.93 9.24 -17.42
C ALA A 99 -4.49 9.78 -17.65
N GLY A 100 -3.48 8.90 -17.79
CA GLY A 100 -2.07 9.28 -17.94
C GLY A 100 -1.46 9.92 -16.68
N LYS A 101 -2.03 9.64 -15.51
CA LYS A 101 -1.65 10.24 -14.21
C LYS A 101 -1.03 9.24 -13.24
N ALA A 102 -0.88 7.97 -13.63
CA ALA A 102 -0.21 6.98 -12.81
C ALA A 102 1.30 7.23 -12.83
N ASP A 103 1.88 7.40 -11.63
CA ASP A 103 3.32 7.40 -11.44
C ASP A 103 3.82 5.99 -11.04
N VAL A 104 5.13 5.85 -10.83
CA VAL A 104 5.75 4.57 -10.44
C VAL A 104 5.11 4.01 -9.16
N ARG A 105 4.67 4.87 -8.23
CA ARG A 105 4.03 4.42 -6.98
C ARG A 105 2.64 3.85 -7.23
N ALA A 106 1.83 4.52 -8.05
CA ALA A 106 0.52 4.04 -8.46
C ALA A 106 0.61 2.72 -9.23
N LEU A 107 1.53 2.62 -10.19
CA LEU A 107 1.77 1.37 -10.94
C LEU A 107 2.24 0.24 -10.02
N THR A 108 3.18 0.51 -9.10
CA THR A 108 3.63 -0.50 -8.13
C THR A 108 2.48 -0.99 -7.25
N LEU A 109 1.61 -0.10 -6.78
CA LEU A 109 0.46 -0.47 -5.97
C LEU A 109 -0.56 -1.27 -6.79
N LEU A 110 -0.76 -0.93 -8.06
CA LEU A 110 -1.66 -1.65 -8.98
C LEU A 110 -1.15 -3.08 -9.23
N GLY A 111 0.15 -3.23 -9.52
CA GLY A 111 0.79 -4.53 -9.65
C GLY A 111 0.65 -5.37 -8.38
N ASN A 112 0.87 -4.77 -7.21
CA ASN A 112 0.66 -5.44 -5.94
C ASN A 112 -0.81 -5.87 -5.73
N ALA A 113 -1.77 -5.01 -6.06
CA ALA A 113 -3.20 -5.32 -5.95
C ALA A 113 -3.60 -6.49 -6.87
N TYR A 114 -3.09 -6.53 -8.11
CA TYR A 114 -3.28 -7.69 -9.00
C TYR A 114 -2.71 -8.98 -8.42
N ARG A 115 -1.50 -8.93 -7.83
CA ARG A 115 -0.90 -10.09 -7.19
C ARG A 115 -1.76 -10.59 -6.03
N GLN A 116 -2.32 -9.72 -5.19
CA GLN A 116 -3.22 -10.12 -4.10
C GLN A 116 -4.52 -10.78 -4.58
N GLN A 117 -4.93 -10.51 -5.81
CA GLN A 117 -6.05 -11.15 -6.49
C GLN A 117 -5.64 -12.41 -7.30
N ALA A 118 -4.40 -12.89 -7.13
CA ALA A 118 -3.82 -13.99 -7.91
C ALA A 118 -3.80 -13.77 -9.44
N GLN A 119 -3.96 -12.53 -9.92
CA GLN A 119 -3.83 -12.15 -11.33
C GLN A 119 -2.35 -11.86 -11.65
N LEU A 120 -1.54 -12.92 -11.66
CA LEU A 120 -0.07 -12.82 -11.68
C LEU A 120 0.47 -12.21 -12.98
N GLU A 121 -0.11 -12.55 -14.13
CA GLU A 121 0.30 -12.03 -15.44
C GLU A 121 0.06 -10.52 -15.54
N ARG A 122 -1.07 -10.06 -15.00
CA ARG A 122 -1.38 -8.62 -14.94
C ARG A 122 -0.44 -7.91 -13.96
N SER A 123 -0.16 -8.53 -12.82
CA SER A 123 0.80 -7.99 -11.86
C SER A 123 2.16 -7.79 -12.51
N GLU A 124 2.68 -8.81 -13.19
CA GLU A 124 3.95 -8.80 -13.89
C GLU A 124 4.02 -7.67 -14.93
N ALA A 125 3.01 -7.57 -15.80
CA ALA A 125 2.96 -6.56 -16.85
C ALA A 125 2.98 -5.12 -16.29
N ILE A 126 2.22 -4.85 -15.24
CA ILE A 126 2.16 -3.52 -14.61
C ILE A 126 3.47 -3.19 -13.88
N LEU A 127 4.10 -4.17 -13.24
CA LEU A 127 5.36 -3.96 -12.55
C LEU A 127 6.49 -3.71 -13.55
N LEU A 128 6.49 -4.40 -14.69
CA LEU A 128 7.40 -4.08 -15.81
C LEU A 128 7.17 -2.67 -16.36
N GLU A 129 5.91 -2.20 -16.46
CA GLU A 129 5.61 -0.81 -16.82
C GLU A 129 6.25 0.18 -15.83
N ALA A 130 6.14 -0.09 -14.52
CA ALA A 130 6.78 0.72 -13.48
C ALA A 130 8.32 0.72 -13.58
N LEU A 131 8.92 -0.44 -13.86
CA LEU A 131 10.36 -0.62 -14.04
C LEU A 131 10.88 0.05 -15.32
N ASN A 132 10.10 0.08 -16.39
CA ASN A 132 10.46 0.82 -17.60
C ASN A 132 10.56 2.33 -17.35
N ILE A 133 9.77 2.87 -16.40
CA ILE A 133 9.84 4.28 -16.00
C ILE A 133 11.01 4.52 -15.04
N ARG A 134 11.21 3.64 -14.05
CA ARG A 134 12.35 3.70 -13.13
C ARG A 134 12.96 2.31 -12.87
N PRO A 135 14.00 1.93 -13.63
CA PRO A 135 14.57 0.57 -13.57
C PRO A 135 15.14 0.18 -12.20
N ASN A 136 15.74 1.14 -11.50
CA ASN A 136 16.41 0.89 -10.21
C ASN A 136 15.56 1.33 -9.02
N HIS A 137 14.22 1.34 -9.15
CA HIS A 137 13.34 1.67 -8.05
C HIS A 137 13.01 0.39 -7.26
N HIS A 138 13.40 0.33 -5.99
CA HIS A 138 13.34 -0.90 -5.21
C HIS A 138 11.91 -1.43 -4.99
N PHE A 139 10.90 -0.55 -4.90
CA PHE A 139 9.50 -0.97 -4.68
C PHE A 139 8.92 -1.85 -5.82
N PRO A 140 8.94 -1.46 -7.10
CA PRO A 140 8.50 -2.30 -8.20
C PRO A 140 9.43 -3.49 -8.43
N LEU A 141 10.75 -3.37 -8.23
CA LEU A 141 11.67 -4.52 -8.32
C LEU A 141 11.27 -5.62 -7.32
N TYR A 142 10.99 -5.23 -6.08
CA TYR A 142 10.54 -6.16 -5.06
C TYR A 142 9.16 -6.76 -5.38
N GLY A 143 8.21 -5.93 -5.82
CA GLY A 143 6.89 -6.41 -6.27
C GLY A 143 7.01 -7.41 -7.43
N PHE A 144 7.92 -7.16 -8.37
CA PHE A 144 8.18 -8.00 -9.53
C PHE A 144 8.78 -9.33 -9.11
N GLY A 145 9.82 -9.31 -8.29
CA GLY A 145 10.42 -10.53 -7.74
C GLY A 145 9.43 -11.40 -6.96
N ARG A 146 8.54 -10.79 -6.15
CA ARG A 146 7.47 -11.54 -5.48
C ARG A 146 6.46 -12.16 -6.45
N THR A 147 6.16 -11.50 -7.55
CA THR A 147 5.23 -12.02 -8.57
C THR A 147 5.86 -13.22 -9.27
N LEU A 148 7.13 -13.10 -9.67
CA LEU A 148 7.91 -14.19 -10.26
C LEU A 148 8.03 -15.40 -9.33
N LEU A 149 8.24 -15.16 -8.03
CA LEU A 149 8.31 -16.23 -7.03
C LEU A 149 7.03 -17.08 -7.02
N ILE A 150 5.87 -16.43 -7.04
CA ILE A 150 4.56 -17.11 -7.02
C ILE A 150 4.26 -17.79 -8.36
N GLN A 151 4.75 -17.25 -9.46
CA GLN A 151 4.70 -17.88 -10.79
C GLN A 151 5.65 -19.09 -10.93
N GLY A 152 6.51 -19.37 -9.93
CA GLY A 152 7.47 -20.47 -9.96
C GLY A 152 8.78 -20.14 -10.69
N ARG A 153 9.00 -18.89 -11.10
CA ARG A 153 10.20 -18.40 -11.79
C ARG A 153 11.26 -18.01 -10.78
N TYR A 154 11.81 -19.00 -10.08
CA TYR A 154 12.59 -18.81 -8.86
C TYR A 154 13.92 -18.07 -9.07
N ASP A 155 14.67 -18.40 -10.12
CA ASP A 155 15.97 -17.73 -10.40
C ASP A 155 15.77 -16.24 -10.72
N GLU A 156 14.74 -15.94 -11.53
CA GLU A 156 14.39 -14.56 -11.88
C GLU A 156 13.85 -13.80 -10.68
N ALA A 157 13.08 -14.46 -9.81
CA ALA A 157 12.59 -13.89 -8.56
C ALA A 157 13.74 -13.50 -7.64
N ALA A 158 14.71 -14.41 -7.43
CA ALA A 158 15.88 -14.14 -6.59
C ALA A 158 16.66 -12.94 -7.12
N ASN A 159 16.97 -12.92 -8.43
CA ASN A 159 17.68 -11.81 -9.07
C ASN A 159 16.93 -10.46 -8.92
N ALA A 160 15.62 -10.44 -9.15
CA ALA A 160 14.82 -9.22 -9.00
C ALA A 160 14.79 -8.69 -7.55
N ILE A 161 14.71 -9.59 -6.55
CA ILE A 161 14.73 -9.22 -5.13
C ILE A 161 16.13 -8.74 -4.72
N GLU A 162 17.20 -9.38 -5.21
CA GLU A 162 18.57 -8.92 -4.98
C GLU A 162 18.84 -7.54 -5.59
N GLN A 163 18.33 -7.27 -6.80
CA GLN A 163 18.37 -5.92 -7.38
C GLN A 163 17.58 -4.91 -6.55
N ALA A 164 16.44 -5.31 -5.97
CA ALA A 164 15.70 -4.46 -5.06
C ALA A 164 16.53 -4.12 -3.81
N LEU A 165 17.20 -5.10 -3.22
CA LEU A 165 18.13 -4.92 -2.08
C LEU A 165 19.28 -3.98 -2.45
N ALA A 166 19.93 -4.19 -3.60
CA ALA A 166 20.98 -3.30 -4.11
C ALA A 166 20.48 -1.86 -4.37
N SER A 167 19.18 -1.71 -4.65
CA SER A 167 18.52 -0.42 -4.87
C SER A 167 17.93 0.21 -3.59
N GLY A 168 18.27 -0.32 -2.41
CA GLY A 168 17.87 0.23 -1.12
C GLY A 168 16.58 -0.35 -0.52
N ALA A 169 16.13 -1.53 -0.97
CA ALA A 169 15.07 -2.24 -0.25
C ALA A 169 15.53 -2.58 1.18
N PRO A 170 14.61 -2.58 2.17
CA PRO A 170 14.94 -2.97 3.53
C PRO A 170 15.46 -4.41 3.60
N PRO A 171 16.49 -4.70 4.43
CA PRO A 171 17.08 -6.04 4.51
C PRO A 171 16.10 -7.18 4.83
N VAL A 172 14.95 -6.88 5.43
CA VAL A 172 13.88 -7.84 5.73
C VAL A 172 13.40 -8.62 4.48
N VAL A 173 13.50 -8.03 3.28
CA VAL A 173 13.08 -8.71 2.03
C VAL A 173 14.06 -9.81 1.60
N GLN A 174 15.24 -9.90 2.21
CA GLN A 174 16.23 -10.95 1.94
C GLN A 174 15.71 -12.35 2.27
N VAL A 175 14.73 -12.48 3.17
CA VAL A 175 14.03 -13.75 3.42
C VAL A 175 13.33 -14.25 2.14
N ASP A 176 12.75 -13.35 1.34
CA ASP A 176 12.04 -13.73 0.12
C ASP A 176 13.00 -14.16 -1.00
N ALA A 177 14.20 -13.56 -1.06
CA ALA A 177 15.29 -14.04 -1.92
C ALA A 177 15.79 -15.42 -1.47
N GLY A 178 15.92 -15.63 -0.15
CA GLY A 178 16.27 -16.94 0.41
C GLY A 178 15.21 -18.00 0.12
N GLU A 179 13.92 -17.66 0.18
CA GLU A 179 12.83 -18.55 -0.24
C GLU A 179 12.91 -18.87 -1.74
N ALA A 180 13.17 -17.86 -2.58
CA ALA A 180 13.34 -18.06 -4.01
C ALA A 180 14.47 -19.05 -4.31
N TYR A 181 15.66 -18.87 -3.73
CA TYR A 181 16.76 -19.84 -3.89
C TYR A 181 16.43 -21.22 -3.34
N TYR A 182 15.74 -21.31 -2.20
CA TYR A 182 15.31 -22.61 -1.66
C TYR A 182 14.42 -23.36 -2.66
N ARG A 183 13.43 -22.67 -3.22
CA ARG A 183 12.48 -23.26 -4.18
C ARG A 183 13.13 -23.54 -5.54
N GLY A 184 14.13 -22.76 -5.94
CA GLY A 184 14.98 -22.99 -7.11
C GLY A 184 16.01 -24.12 -6.92
N GLY A 185 16.14 -24.66 -5.70
CA GLY A 185 17.06 -25.75 -5.39
C GLY A 185 18.48 -25.30 -5.00
N GLN A 186 18.78 -24.00 -4.99
CA GLN A 186 20.07 -23.44 -4.57
C GLN A 186 20.14 -23.32 -3.03
N GLN A 187 20.28 -24.46 -2.36
CA GLN A 187 20.22 -24.52 -0.89
C GLN A 187 21.34 -23.74 -0.18
N ALA A 188 22.55 -23.67 -0.75
CA ALA A 188 23.68 -22.99 -0.13
C ALA A 188 23.43 -21.48 -0.03
N GLU A 189 22.96 -20.88 -1.12
CA GLU A 189 22.56 -19.47 -1.23
C GLU A 189 21.38 -19.17 -0.32
N ALA A 190 20.37 -20.05 -0.31
CA ALA A 190 19.21 -19.93 0.57
C ALA A 190 19.64 -19.89 2.05
N LEU A 191 20.46 -20.84 2.50
CA LEU A 191 20.96 -20.89 3.87
C LEU A 191 21.75 -19.63 4.24
N ARG A 192 22.63 -19.16 3.34
CA ARG A 192 23.41 -17.95 3.54
C ARG A 192 22.52 -16.73 3.74
N LEU A 193 21.56 -16.52 2.84
CA LEU A 193 20.66 -15.37 2.89
C LEU A 193 19.72 -15.41 4.09
N LEU A 194 19.10 -16.56 4.37
CA LEU A 194 18.18 -16.71 5.49
C LEU A 194 18.90 -16.51 6.83
N LYS A 195 20.14 -17.01 6.98
CA LYS A 195 20.94 -16.78 8.18
C LYS A 195 21.19 -15.29 8.41
N ALA A 196 21.58 -14.54 7.38
CA ALA A 196 21.89 -13.11 7.50
C ALA A 196 20.63 -12.22 7.67
N ALA A 197 19.47 -12.70 7.22
CA ALA A 197 18.21 -11.94 7.33
C ALA A 197 17.54 -12.07 8.70
N LEU A 198 17.60 -13.25 9.34
CA LEU A 198 16.76 -13.57 10.51
C LEU A 198 16.98 -12.66 11.72
N ASP A 199 18.18 -12.13 11.92
CA ASP A 199 18.47 -11.20 13.02
C ASP A 199 17.80 -9.83 12.84
N GLN A 200 17.37 -9.50 11.62
CA GLN A 200 16.81 -8.20 11.24
C GLN A 200 15.29 -8.21 11.04
N VAL A 201 14.70 -9.41 10.93
CA VAL A 201 13.27 -9.58 10.66
C VAL A 201 12.53 -9.50 11.98
N THR A 202 11.45 -8.71 12.04
CA THR A 202 10.60 -8.60 13.24
C THR A 202 9.21 -9.20 13.03
N GLU A 203 8.81 -9.35 11.76
CA GLU A 203 7.51 -9.85 11.36
C GLU A 203 7.43 -11.37 11.59
N PRO A 204 6.48 -11.85 12.43
CA PRO A 204 6.47 -13.25 12.85
C PRO A 204 6.33 -14.25 11.69
N HIS A 205 5.55 -13.93 10.67
CA HIS A 205 5.39 -14.79 9.50
C HIS A 205 6.70 -14.93 8.69
N ARG A 206 7.48 -13.85 8.53
CA ARG A 206 8.78 -13.91 7.85
C ARG A 206 9.82 -14.64 8.69
N GLN A 207 9.85 -14.39 10.00
CA GLN A 207 10.72 -15.12 10.92
C GLN A 207 10.43 -16.62 10.86
N LEU A 208 9.14 -17.00 10.93
CA LEU A 208 8.69 -18.38 10.83
C LEU A 208 9.19 -19.04 9.54
N MET A 209 8.93 -18.42 8.38
CA MET A 209 9.36 -18.98 7.10
C MET A 209 10.88 -19.13 7.04
N GLY A 210 11.63 -18.10 7.43
CA GLY A 210 13.09 -18.15 7.42
C GLY A 210 13.67 -19.24 8.33
N GLN A 211 13.13 -19.41 9.54
CA GLN A 211 13.55 -20.48 10.44
C GLN A 211 13.15 -21.87 9.93
N TYR A 212 11.91 -21.99 9.44
CA TYR A 212 11.38 -23.25 8.90
C TYR A 212 12.20 -23.75 7.70
N LEU A 213 12.50 -22.88 6.74
CA LEU A 213 13.31 -23.24 5.57
C LEU A 213 14.75 -23.64 5.97
N ARG A 214 15.35 -22.92 6.93
CA ARG A 214 16.66 -23.32 7.47
C ARG A 214 16.61 -24.68 8.15
N TYR A 215 15.59 -24.96 8.94
CA TYR A 215 15.39 -26.26 9.58
C TYR A 215 15.23 -27.39 8.54
N ARG A 216 14.41 -27.16 7.51
CA ARG A 216 14.22 -28.11 6.39
C ARG A 216 15.51 -28.45 5.66
N MET A 217 16.46 -27.51 5.60
CA MET A 217 17.79 -27.70 5.01
C MET A 217 18.86 -28.17 6.03
N GLY A 218 18.49 -28.47 7.28
CA GLY A 218 19.44 -28.87 8.34
C GLY A 218 20.37 -27.75 8.84
N GLY A 219 20.09 -26.49 8.48
CA GLY A 219 20.91 -25.32 8.80
C GLY A 219 20.43 -24.49 9.98
N GLY A 220 19.48 -25.00 10.79
CA GLY A 220 18.94 -24.31 11.96
C GLY A 220 18.09 -25.22 12.85
N PRO A 221 17.78 -24.77 14.08
CA PRO A 221 16.91 -25.52 14.98
C PRO A 221 15.48 -25.57 14.43
N ARG A 222 14.70 -26.54 14.92
CA ARG A 222 13.26 -26.60 14.69
C ARG A 222 12.60 -25.28 15.16
N PRO A 223 11.67 -24.69 14.39
CA PRO A 223 10.96 -23.48 14.79
C PRO A 223 10.25 -23.61 16.13
N ASP A 224 10.29 -22.56 16.94
CA ASP A 224 9.57 -22.47 18.21
C ASP A 224 8.05 -22.56 17.96
N PRO A 225 7.31 -23.48 18.62
CA PRO A 225 5.86 -23.57 18.51
C PRO A 225 5.12 -22.24 18.72
N ALA A 226 5.60 -21.38 19.63
CA ALA A 226 5.00 -20.06 19.85
C ALA A 226 5.11 -19.18 18.59
N LEU A 227 6.25 -19.22 17.89
CA LEU A 227 6.46 -18.52 16.63
C LEU A 227 5.58 -19.12 15.51
N VAL A 228 5.46 -20.45 15.47
CA VAL A 228 4.57 -21.12 14.50
C VAL A 228 3.13 -20.63 14.72
N ALA A 229 2.64 -20.59 15.96
CA ALA A 229 1.27 -20.21 16.28
C ALA A 229 0.91 -18.79 15.78
N VAL A 230 1.83 -17.83 15.89
CA VAL A 230 1.59 -16.45 15.44
C VAL A 230 1.85 -16.21 13.95
N GLY A 231 2.74 -17.00 13.33
CA GLY A 231 3.15 -16.81 11.93
C GLY A 231 2.35 -17.63 10.92
N LEU A 232 1.77 -18.76 11.33
CA LEU A 232 1.22 -19.76 10.42
C LEU A 232 -0.03 -19.30 9.66
N ALA A 233 -0.90 -18.52 10.30
CA ALA A 233 -2.15 -18.02 9.70
C ALA A 233 -1.90 -17.23 8.40
N TYR A 234 -0.82 -16.44 8.36
CA TYR A 234 -0.41 -15.71 7.15
C TYR A 234 -0.09 -16.68 6.00
N TRP A 235 0.68 -17.74 6.26
CA TRP A 235 1.08 -18.71 5.24
C TRP A 235 -0.05 -19.63 4.81
N GLN A 236 -0.99 -19.96 5.71
CA GLN A 236 -2.24 -20.66 5.36
C GLN A 236 -3.05 -19.86 4.33
N ALA A 237 -3.30 -18.57 4.62
CA ALA A 237 -4.01 -17.70 3.69
C ALA A 237 -3.24 -17.52 2.37
N HIS A 238 -1.91 -17.45 2.43
CA HIS A 238 -1.06 -17.33 1.24
C HIS A 238 -1.09 -18.60 0.38
N ALA A 239 -1.01 -19.79 1.00
CA ALA A 239 -1.10 -21.07 0.30
C ALA A 239 -2.46 -21.22 -0.39
N GLN A 240 -3.55 -20.88 0.30
CA GLN A 240 -4.89 -20.97 -0.27
C GLN A 240 -5.10 -19.97 -1.43
N ARG A 241 -4.61 -18.73 -1.29
CA ARG A 241 -4.71 -17.71 -2.35
C ARG A 241 -4.07 -18.16 -3.66
N TYR A 242 -2.95 -18.89 -3.58
CA TYR A 242 -2.19 -19.32 -4.75
C TYR A 242 -2.22 -20.83 -4.96
N GLN A 243 -3.26 -21.52 -4.47
CA GLN A 243 -3.37 -22.99 -4.53
C GLN A 243 -3.25 -23.58 -5.95
N ASP A 244 -3.59 -22.77 -6.96
CA ASP A 244 -3.55 -23.15 -8.37
C ASP A 244 -2.16 -23.01 -9.00
N THR A 245 -1.16 -22.51 -8.25
CA THR A 245 0.23 -22.42 -8.70
C THR A 245 1.10 -23.49 -8.07
N ALA A 246 2.18 -23.88 -8.77
CA ALA A 246 3.18 -24.81 -8.23
C ALA A 246 3.80 -24.29 -6.90
N TYR A 247 3.99 -22.97 -6.80
CA TYR A 247 4.42 -22.31 -5.57
C TYR A 247 3.43 -22.55 -4.43
N GLY A 248 2.13 -22.33 -4.66
CA GLY A 248 1.10 -22.49 -3.62
C GLY A 248 0.93 -23.93 -3.17
N GLN A 249 1.04 -24.90 -4.08
CA GLN A 249 1.00 -26.33 -3.73
C GLN A 249 2.18 -26.72 -2.82
N ALA A 250 3.40 -26.32 -3.18
CA ALA A 250 4.57 -26.53 -2.34
C ALA A 250 4.45 -25.81 -0.99
N LEU A 251 3.94 -24.57 -0.99
CA LEU A 251 3.68 -23.84 0.25
C LEU A 251 2.61 -24.52 1.13
N ALA A 252 1.60 -25.17 0.55
CA ALA A 252 0.59 -25.91 1.30
C ALA A 252 1.19 -27.17 1.99
N GLU A 253 2.19 -27.81 1.38
CA GLU A 253 2.96 -28.86 2.05
C GLU A 253 3.77 -28.32 3.22
N ASP A 254 4.42 -27.17 3.04
CA ASP A 254 5.17 -26.50 4.09
C ASP A 254 4.27 -26.08 5.26
N VAL A 255 3.09 -25.54 4.97
CA VAL A 255 2.07 -25.19 5.96
C VAL A 255 1.62 -26.42 6.75
N ARG A 256 1.40 -27.57 6.10
CA ARG A 256 1.06 -28.83 6.80
C ARG A 256 2.21 -29.35 7.66
N ALA A 257 3.46 -29.16 7.24
CA ALA A 257 4.62 -29.51 8.04
C ALA A 257 4.76 -28.58 9.27
N MET A 258 4.56 -27.27 9.10
CA MET A 258 4.55 -26.30 10.19
C MET A 258 3.39 -26.57 11.16
N GLN A 259 2.20 -26.93 10.68
CA GLN A 259 1.07 -27.28 11.53
C GLN A 259 1.36 -28.48 12.45
N ARG A 260 2.02 -29.52 11.94
CA ARG A 260 2.46 -30.68 12.75
C ARG A 260 3.42 -30.28 13.86
N ILE A 261 4.22 -29.22 13.68
CA ILE A 261 5.11 -28.73 14.73
C ILE A 261 4.33 -28.26 15.96
N LEU A 262 3.12 -27.69 15.77
CA LEU A 262 2.24 -27.26 16.85
C LEU A 262 1.54 -28.42 17.56
N GLU A 263 1.21 -29.48 16.83
CA GLU A 263 0.45 -30.62 17.34
C GLU A 263 1.29 -31.56 18.22
N GLU A 264 2.62 -31.49 18.09
CA GLU A 264 3.58 -32.33 18.82
C GLU A 264 4.00 -31.73 20.19
N VAL A 265 3.36 -30.64 20.64
CA VAL A 265 3.67 -29.90 21.87
C VAL A 265 2.57 -30.08 22.90
#